data_AF-A0A2M7I0K3-F1
#
_entry.id   AF-A0A2M7I0K3-F1
#
_cell.length_a   1.000
_cell.length_b   1.000
_cell.length_c   1.000
_cell.angle_alpha   90.00
_cell.angle_beta   90.00
_cell.angle_gamma   90.00
#
_symmetry.space_group_name_H-M   'P 1'
#
loop_
_entity.id
_entity.type
_entity.pdbx_description
1 polymer ?
#
loop_
_entity_poly.entity_id
_entity_poly.type
_entity_poly.pdbx_seq_one_letter_code
_entity_poly.pdbx_strand_id
1 'polypeptide(L)'
;QNWDVKRYAQWTINNVNNINPSVDPNNYDVFRNDGSVDFSELNKLEEALGSGYSHKLPPFGDQQYYELIGKYPQYSHGWNDANQNDTDFHIISPNFLFYSGERGKANDYYNISDKAVIGIYINHFLSAIDAIWTTNKYNNDLSIKMKVENLQFAGKSELVPTIDLKFRF
;
A
#
# COMPACT_ATOMS: atom_id res chain seq x y z
N GLN A 1 -5.08 -19.37 12.85
CA GLN A 1 -4.65 -18.95 11.50
C GLN A 1 -5.53 -19.67 10.50
N ASN A 2 -6.28 -18.95 9.65
CA ASN A 2 -7.33 -19.53 8.79
C ASN A 2 -6.89 -19.74 7.34
N TRP A 3 -5.71 -19.25 6.96
CA TRP A 3 -5.13 -19.42 5.63
C TRP A 3 -3.81 -20.20 5.72
N ASP A 4 -3.63 -21.18 4.84
CA ASP A 4 -2.49 -22.10 4.80
C ASP A 4 -1.86 -22.15 3.40
N VAL A 5 -0.54 -21.89 3.34
CA VAL A 5 0.25 -21.92 2.10
C VAL A 5 0.34 -23.31 1.48
N LYS A 6 0.41 -24.37 2.29
CA LYS A 6 0.47 -25.76 1.81
C LYS A 6 -0.84 -26.13 1.12
N ARG A 7 -1.97 -25.75 1.73
CA ARG A 7 -3.30 -25.98 1.19
C ARG A 7 -3.47 -25.29 -0.16
N TYR A 8 -3.08 -24.02 -0.22
CA TYR A 8 -3.06 -23.25 -1.45
C TYR A 8 -2.17 -23.90 -2.53
N ALA A 9 -0.90 -24.17 -2.21
CA ALA A 9 0.06 -24.76 -3.14
C ALA A 9 -0.41 -26.11 -3.69
N GLN A 10 -1.03 -26.94 -2.84
CA GLN A 10 -1.57 -28.24 -3.24
C GLN A 10 -2.75 -28.09 -4.20
N TRP A 11 -3.64 -27.15 -3.92
CA TRP A 11 -4.75 -26.86 -4.82
C TRP A 11 -4.24 -26.34 -6.18
N THR A 12 -3.28 -25.42 -6.17
CA THR A 12 -2.72 -24.82 -7.38
C THR A 12 -2.06 -25.87 -8.27
N ILE A 13 -1.22 -26.76 -7.71
CA ILE A 13 -0.56 -27.81 -8.50
C ILE A 13 -1.57 -28.82 -9.07
N ASN A 14 -2.62 -29.16 -8.32
CA ASN A 14 -3.66 -30.09 -8.76
C ASN A 14 -4.55 -29.50 -9.87
N ASN A 15 -4.64 -28.18 -9.95
CA ASN A 15 -5.53 -27.47 -10.87
C ASN A 15 -4.78 -26.73 -11.98
N VAL A 16 -3.47 -26.95 -12.16
CA VAL A 16 -2.67 -26.34 -13.24
C VAL A 16 -3.36 -26.49 -14.60
N ASN A 17 -3.80 -27.71 -14.94
CA ASN A 17 -4.46 -27.99 -16.21
C ASN A 17 -5.81 -27.26 -16.37
N ASN A 18 -6.51 -26.98 -15.27
CA ASN A 18 -7.77 -26.24 -15.29
C ASN A 18 -7.54 -24.72 -15.45
N ILE A 19 -6.44 -24.21 -14.89
CA ILE A 19 -6.06 -22.79 -14.92
C ILE A 19 -5.39 -22.42 -16.25
N ASN A 20 -4.39 -23.20 -16.66
CA ASN A 20 -3.66 -23.05 -17.90
C ASN A 20 -3.17 -24.43 -18.41
N PRO A 21 -3.87 -25.03 -19.39
CA PRO A 21 -3.51 -26.33 -19.96
C PRO A 21 -2.13 -26.39 -20.63
N SER A 22 -1.50 -25.24 -20.90
CA SER A 22 -0.18 -25.18 -21.55
C SER A 22 0.99 -25.39 -20.57
N VAL A 23 0.71 -25.38 -19.26
CA VAL A 23 1.72 -25.54 -18.22
C VAL A 23 1.71 -27.00 -17.74
N ASP A 24 2.86 -27.65 -17.79
CA ASP A 24 3.01 -29.00 -17.23
C ASP A 24 3.37 -28.91 -15.74
N PRO A 25 2.53 -29.41 -14.82
CA PRO A 25 2.82 -29.37 -13.38
C PRO A 25 4.07 -30.16 -12.98
N ASN A 26 4.50 -31.16 -13.76
CA ASN A 26 5.66 -31.99 -13.43
C ASN A 26 7.00 -31.24 -13.54
N ASN A 27 6.99 -30.03 -14.12
CA ASN A 27 8.18 -29.18 -14.20
C ASN A 27 8.45 -28.36 -12.93
N TYR A 28 7.60 -28.46 -11.90
CA TYR A 28 7.66 -27.63 -10.71
C TYR A 28 7.63 -28.47 -9.42
N ASP A 29 8.73 -28.44 -8.68
CA ASP A 29 8.87 -29.13 -7.39
C ASP A 29 8.42 -28.22 -6.23
N VAL A 30 7.12 -27.93 -6.19
CA VAL A 30 6.52 -26.98 -5.22
C VAL A 30 6.64 -27.45 -3.77
N PHE A 31 6.75 -28.76 -3.54
CA PHE A 31 6.89 -29.35 -2.21
C PHE A 31 8.27 -29.97 -2.04
N ARG A 32 8.94 -29.60 -0.95
CA ARG A 32 10.21 -30.22 -0.55
C ARG A 32 9.96 -31.59 0.09
N ASN A 33 11.04 -32.36 0.26
CA ASN A 33 11.01 -33.69 0.88
C ASN A 33 10.42 -33.72 2.31
N ASP A 34 10.45 -32.58 3.02
CA ASP A 34 9.87 -32.42 4.36
C ASP A 34 8.39 -32.00 4.35
N GLY A 35 7.80 -31.87 3.15
CA GLY A 35 6.43 -31.38 2.95
C GLY A 35 6.26 -29.88 3.18
N SER A 36 7.35 -29.12 3.31
CA SER A 36 7.32 -27.65 3.26
C SER A 36 7.14 -27.15 1.83
N VAL A 37 6.56 -25.96 1.68
CA VAL A 37 6.41 -25.32 0.37
C VAL A 37 7.73 -24.66 -0.01
N ASP A 38 8.20 -24.94 -1.22
CA ASP A 38 9.25 -24.18 -1.86
C ASP A 38 8.65 -22.93 -2.53
N PHE A 39 8.81 -21.77 -1.87
CA PHE A 39 8.33 -20.50 -2.41
C PHE A 39 8.96 -20.15 -3.76
N SER A 40 10.21 -20.57 -4.02
CA SER A 40 10.84 -20.29 -5.32
C SER A 40 10.17 -21.07 -6.43
N GLU A 41 9.88 -22.36 -6.21
CA GLU A 41 9.19 -23.20 -7.20
C GLU A 41 7.71 -22.82 -7.32
N LEU A 42 7.05 -22.49 -6.20
CA LEU A 42 5.69 -21.96 -6.20
C LEU A 42 5.60 -20.68 -7.04
N ASN A 43 6.52 -19.72 -6.84
CA ASN A 43 6.49 -18.47 -7.58
C ASN A 43 6.80 -18.65 -9.08
N LYS A 44 7.62 -19.64 -9.45
CA LYS A 44 7.82 -20.02 -10.86
C LYS A 44 6.55 -20.61 -11.46
N LEU A 45 5.84 -21.47 -10.73
CA LEU A 45 4.56 -22.01 -11.17
C LEU A 45 3.52 -20.91 -11.35
N GLU A 46 3.38 -20.01 -10.37
CA GLU A 46 2.48 -18.85 -10.42
C GLU A 46 2.75 -17.99 -11.66
N GLU A 47 4.03 -17.71 -11.96
CA GLU A 47 4.44 -16.96 -13.14
C GLU A 47 4.10 -17.68 -14.45
N ALA A 48 4.34 -18.99 -14.52
CA ALA A 48 4.02 -19.78 -15.71
C ALA A 48 2.51 -19.90 -15.95
N LEU A 49 1.70 -19.94 -14.90
CA LEU A 49 0.25 -20.03 -15.02
C LEU A 49 -0.31 -18.83 -15.78
N GLY A 50 0.13 -17.59 -15.49
CA GLY A 50 -0.19 -16.34 -16.21
C GLY A 50 -1.68 -15.94 -16.30
N SER A 51 -2.60 -16.88 -16.11
CA SER A 51 -4.06 -16.83 -16.28
C SER A 51 -4.73 -16.14 -15.08
N GLY A 52 -4.36 -14.88 -14.84
CA GLY A 52 -4.82 -14.08 -13.69
C GLY A 52 -3.80 -14.00 -12.53
N TYR A 53 -2.75 -14.82 -12.59
CA TYR A 53 -1.62 -14.78 -11.67
C TYR A 53 -0.65 -13.63 -12.05
N SER A 54 -1.06 -12.41 -11.74
CA SER A 54 -0.25 -11.19 -11.96
C SER A 54 0.73 -10.91 -10.82
N HIS A 55 0.58 -11.60 -9.69
CA HIS A 55 1.36 -11.39 -8.47
C HIS A 55 1.90 -12.72 -7.97
N LYS A 56 3.11 -12.68 -7.42
CA LYS A 56 3.75 -13.82 -6.77
C LYS A 56 3.45 -13.78 -5.27
N LEU A 57 3.20 -14.93 -4.66
CA LEU A 57 3.03 -14.99 -3.22
C LEU A 57 4.38 -14.69 -2.53
N PRO A 58 4.50 -13.59 -1.75
CA PRO A 58 5.73 -13.26 -1.04
C PRO A 58 5.95 -14.22 0.14
N PRO A 59 7.13 -14.18 0.78
CA PRO A 59 7.40 -14.96 1.98
C PRO A 59 6.36 -14.69 3.09
N PHE A 60 6.11 -15.72 3.90
CA PHE A 60 5.24 -15.59 5.06
C PHE A 60 5.74 -14.50 6.02
N GLY A 61 4.83 -13.63 6.45
CA GLY A 61 5.12 -12.56 7.42
C GLY A 61 5.22 -11.16 6.80
N ASP A 62 5.41 -11.05 5.49
CA ASP A 62 5.43 -9.76 4.80
C ASP A 62 4.05 -9.11 4.79
N GLN A 63 3.98 -7.78 4.88
CA GLN A 63 2.71 -7.05 4.74
C GLN A 63 1.99 -7.42 3.43
N GLN A 64 2.76 -7.51 2.34
CA GLN A 64 2.25 -7.89 1.03
C GLN A 64 1.62 -9.29 1.02
N TYR A 65 2.10 -10.22 1.86
CA TYR A 65 1.52 -11.57 1.98
C TYR A 65 0.07 -11.49 2.45
N TYR A 66 -0.15 -10.81 3.58
CA TYR A 66 -1.46 -10.64 4.18
C TYR A 66 -2.42 -9.84 3.31
N GLU A 67 -1.86 -8.94 2.51
CA GLU A 67 -2.59 -8.21 1.51
C GLU A 67 -3.09 -9.14 0.39
N LEU A 68 -2.19 -9.85 -0.29
CA LEU A 68 -2.52 -10.62 -1.48
C LEU A 68 -3.59 -11.68 -1.21
N ILE A 69 -3.45 -12.43 -0.11
CA ILE A 69 -4.37 -13.55 0.25
C ILE A 69 -5.82 -13.11 0.49
N GLY A 70 -6.06 -11.81 0.71
CA GLY A 70 -7.38 -11.22 0.91
C GLY A 70 -7.85 -10.31 -0.22
N LYS A 71 -7.03 -10.07 -1.23
CA LYS A 71 -7.38 -9.19 -2.37
C LYS A 71 -7.65 -9.94 -3.64
N TYR A 72 -6.92 -11.03 -3.88
CA TYR A 72 -6.98 -11.72 -5.16
C TYR A 72 -7.59 -13.12 -5.03
N PRO A 73 -8.61 -13.45 -5.85
CA PRO A 73 -9.25 -14.76 -5.82
C PRO A 73 -8.31 -15.93 -6.07
N GLN A 74 -7.20 -15.77 -6.80
CA GLN A 74 -6.27 -16.87 -7.02
C GLN A 74 -5.72 -17.50 -5.73
N TYR A 75 -5.68 -16.75 -4.62
CA TYR A 75 -5.23 -17.25 -3.32
C TYR A 75 -6.37 -17.80 -2.45
N SER A 76 -7.61 -17.87 -2.95
CA SER A 76 -8.81 -18.25 -2.20
C SER A 76 -8.73 -19.65 -1.61
N HIS A 77 -8.11 -20.58 -2.31
CA HIS A 77 -8.08 -21.99 -1.91
C HIS A 77 -7.10 -22.30 -0.77
N GLY A 78 -6.33 -21.31 -0.31
CA GLY A 78 -5.57 -21.41 0.94
C GLY A 78 -6.43 -21.24 2.19
N TRP A 79 -7.65 -20.69 2.09
CA TRP A 79 -8.54 -20.56 3.23
C TRP A 79 -9.07 -21.92 3.68
N ASN A 80 -9.18 -22.11 5.00
CA ASN A 80 -9.58 -23.36 5.63
C ASN A 80 -11.00 -23.84 5.27
N ASP A 81 -11.88 -22.92 4.89
CA ASP A 81 -13.26 -23.15 4.49
C ASP A 81 -13.47 -23.18 2.97
N ALA A 82 -12.40 -22.99 2.17
CA ALA A 82 -12.46 -23.16 0.72
C ALA A 82 -12.53 -24.64 0.35
N ASN A 83 -13.40 -25.02 -0.59
CA ASN A 83 -13.53 -26.40 -1.05
C ASN A 83 -12.38 -26.75 -2.01
N GLN A 84 -11.57 -27.76 -1.65
CA GLN A 84 -10.40 -28.15 -2.46
C GLN A 84 -10.76 -28.89 -3.75
N ASN A 85 -12.01 -29.33 -3.91
CA ASN A 85 -12.48 -30.02 -5.11
C ASN A 85 -12.97 -29.04 -6.19
N ASP A 86 -13.16 -27.77 -5.85
CA ASP A 86 -13.51 -26.75 -6.82
C ASP A 86 -12.31 -26.50 -7.72
N THR A 87 -12.54 -26.38 -9.03
CA THR A 87 -11.47 -26.14 -10.02
C THR A 87 -11.32 -24.67 -10.38
N ASP A 88 -12.25 -23.84 -9.93
CA ASP A 88 -12.32 -22.42 -10.23
C ASP A 88 -11.94 -21.58 -8.98
N PHE A 89 -10.83 -20.85 -9.07
CA PHE A 89 -10.36 -19.97 -7.99
C PHE A 89 -11.29 -18.77 -7.73
N HIS A 90 -12.24 -18.48 -8.62
CA HIS A 90 -13.26 -17.44 -8.41
C HIS A 90 -14.36 -17.87 -7.43
N ILE A 91 -14.42 -19.17 -7.07
CA ILE A 91 -15.29 -19.65 -6.00
C ILE A 91 -14.64 -19.27 -4.66
N ILE A 92 -15.18 -18.22 -4.06
CA ILE A 92 -14.62 -17.57 -2.87
C ILE A 92 -15.31 -18.10 -1.61
N SER A 93 -14.51 -18.45 -0.59
CA SER A 93 -15.02 -18.90 0.69
C SER A 93 -15.53 -17.75 1.58
N PRO A 94 -16.46 -18.01 2.52
CA PRO A 94 -16.91 -17.01 3.48
C PRO A 94 -15.77 -16.31 4.25
N ASN A 95 -14.72 -17.04 4.66
CA ASN A 95 -13.59 -16.45 5.37
C ASN A 95 -12.75 -15.54 4.49
N PHE A 96 -12.54 -15.89 3.22
CA PHE A 96 -11.91 -14.97 2.27
C PHE A 96 -12.72 -13.68 2.18
N LEU A 97 -14.05 -13.79 1.99
CA LEU A 97 -14.92 -12.62 1.83
C LEU A 97 -14.91 -11.74 3.08
N PHE A 98 -15.00 -12.35 4.26
CA PHE A 98 -14.89 -11.64 5.54
C PHE A 98 -13.56 -10.90 5.66
N TYR A 99 -12.44 -11.60 5.43
CA TYR A 99 -11.11 -11.01 5.54
C TYR A 99 -10.87 -9.91 4.50
N SER A 100 -11.36 -10.09 3.27
CA SER A 100 -11.32 -9.07 2.22
C SER A 100 -12.08 -7.80 2.63
N GLY A 101 -13.24 -7.97 3.27
CA GLY A 101 -14.01 -6.87 3.82
C GLY A 101 -13.28 -6.11 4.93
N GLU A 102 -12.67 -6.83 5.88
CA GLU A 102 -11.87 -6.21 6.95
C GLU A 102 -10.64 -5.47 6.40
N ARG A 103 -9.99 -6.01 5.36
CA ARG A 103 -8.92 -5.32 4.64
C ARG A 103 -9.43 -4.01 4.02
N GLY A 104 -10.61 -4.02 3.41
CA GLY A 104 -11.26 -2.82 2.86
C GLY A 104 -11.45 -1.73 3.93
N LYS A 105 -11.98 -2.10 5.09
CA LYS A 105 -12.15 -1.17 6.23
C LYS A 105 -10.82 -0.60 6.73
N ALA A 106 -9.78 -1.43 6.83
CA ALA A 106 -8.45 -0.97 7.24
C ALA A 106 -7.89 0.08 6.25
N ASN A 107 -8.10 -0.12 4.95
CA ASN A 107 -7.73 0.84 3.92
C ASN A 107 -8.53 2.16 4.03
N ASP A 108 -9.83 2.08 4.35
CA ASP A 108 -10.65 3.27 4.59
C ASP A 108 -10.18 4.06 5.81
N TYR A 109 -9.84 3.39 6.92
CA TYR A 109 -9.27 4.05 8.09
C TYR A 109 -7.91 4.68 7.81
N TYR A 110 -7.07 4.02 7.01
CA TYR A 110 -5.79 4.59 6.56
C TYR A 110 -6.02 5.89 5.77
N ASN A 111 -6.97 5.89 4.83
CA ASN A 111 -7.32 7.09 4.06
C ASN A 111 -7.87 8.23 4.93
N ILE A 112 -8.62 7.92 5.99
CA ILE A 112 -9.11 8.91 6.95
C ILE A 112 -7.94 9.47 7.76
N SER A 113 -7.04 8.60 8.23
CA SER A 113 -5.87 9.00 9.00
C SER A 113 -4.95 9.92 8.20
N ASP A 114 -4.69 9.60 6.93
CA ASP A 114 -3.86 10.42 6.03
C ASP A 114 -4.44 11.83 5.87
N LYS A 115 -5.76 11.95 5.67
CA LYS A 115 -6.46 13.24 5.63
C LYS A 115 -6.37 14.01 6.95
N ALA A 116 -6.44 13.31 8.09
CA ALA A 116 -6.32 13.94 9.40
C ALA A 116 -4.92 14.52 9.63
N VAL A 117 -3.87 13.79 9.20
CA VAL A 117 -2.47 14.26 9.25
C VAL A 117 -2.30 15.53 8.42
N ILE A 118 -2.86 15.59 7.21
CA ILE A 118 -2.87 16.81 6.38
C ILE A 118 -3.56 17.96 7.11
N GLY A 119 -4.72 17.70 7.74
CA GLY A 119 -5.45 18.70 8.53
C GLY A 119 -4.64 19.24 9.71
N ILE A 120 -3.92 18.38 10.44
CA ILE A 120 -3.02 18.76 11.52
C ILE A 120 -1.91 19.70 11.00
N TYR A 121 -1.29 19.37 9.86
CA TYR A 121 -0.26 20.23 9.27
C TYR A 121 -0.80 21.61 8.86
N ILE A 122 -1.98 21.66 8.23
CA ILE A 122 -2.62 22.94 7.88
C ILE A 122 -2.90 23.76 9.15
N ASN A 123 -3.45 23.13 10.19
CA ASN A 123 -3.73 23.81 11.45
C ASN A 123 -2.44 24.36 12.11
N HIS A 124 -1.36 23.58 12.13
CA HIS A 124 -0.08 24.04 12.66
C HIS A 124 0.51 25.19 11.85
N PHE A 125 0.41 25.15 10.51
CA PHE A 125 0.88 26.22 9.65
C PHE A 125 0.13 27.54 9.90
N LEU A 126 -1.21 27.47 9.94
CA LEU A 126 -2.05 28.63 10.24
C LEU A 126 -1.78 29.18 11.64
N SER A 127 -1.60 28.29 12.63
CA SER A 127 -1.25 28.67 14.00
C SER A 127 0.11 29.38 14.07
N ALA A 128 1.09 28.95 13.28
CA ALA A 128 2.40 29.60 13.23
C ALA A 128 2.31 31.02 12.65
N ILE A 129 1.55 31.21 11.57
CA ILE A 129 1.29 32.54 10.99
C ILE A 129 0.58 33.43 12.00
N ASP A 130 -0.46 32.92 12.66
CA ASP A 130 -1.24 33.68 13.63
C ASP A 130 -0.41 34.05 14.87
N ALA A 131 0.41 33.13 15.36
CA ALA A 131 1.35 33.38 16.46
C ALA A 131 2.37 34.47 16.09
N ILE A 132 2.93 34.44 14.87
CA ILE A 132 3.83 35.47 14.37
C ILE A 132 3.13 36.83 14.30
N TRP A 133 1.92 36.87 13.75
CA TRP A 133 1.18 38.11 13.60
C TRP A 133 0.76 38.70 14.95
N THR A 134 0.25 37.87 15.84
CA THR A 134 -0.12 38.25 17.21
C THR A 134 1.11 38.73 17.99
N THR A 135 2.24 38.04 17.89
CA THR A 135 3.50 38.46 18.52
C THR A 135 3.96 39.82 18.00
N ASN A 136 3.93 40.07 16.68
CA ASN A 136 4.28 41.39 16.13
C ASN A 136 3.32 42.51 16.57
N LYS A 137 2.04 42.18 16.78
CA LYS A 137 1.02 43.16 17.20
C LYS A 137 1.16 43.54 18.67
N TYR A 138 1.50 42.58 19.53
CA TYR A 138 1.54 42.78 20.99
C TYR A 138 2.96 42.97 21.53
N ASN A 139 4.00 42.56 20.80
CA ASN A 139 5.39 42.67 21.20
C ASN A 139 6.17 43.48 20.15
N ASN A 140 6.77 44.61 20.57
CA ASN A 140 7.55 45.49 19.68
C ASN A 140 8.94 44.92 19.32
N ASP A 141 9.30 43.78 19.91
CA ASP A 141 10.62 43.17 19.77
C ASP A 141 10.76 42.33 18.50
N LEU A 142 9.65 41.88 17.88
CA LEU A 142 9.66 41.25 16.57
C LEU A 142 8.91 42.16 15.58
N SER A 143 9.54 42.47 14.44
CA SER A 143 8.96 43.26 13.37
C SER A 143 9.18 42.55 12.04
N ILE A 144 8.07 42.28 11.35
CA ILE A 144 8.06 41.71 10.02
C ILE A 144 7.51 42.74 9.04
N LYS A 145 8.27 43.03 7.99
CA LYS A 145 7.84 43.89 6.89
C LYS A 145 7.94 43.13 5.58
N MET A 146 6.81 43.00 4.90
CA MET A 146 6.78 42.56 3.50
C MET A 146 6.67 43.80 2.62
N LYS A 147 7.53 43.88 1.61
CA LYS A 147 7.50 44.94 0.60
C LYS A 147 7.78 44.33 -0.77
N VAL A 148 7.19 44.91 -1.81
CA VAL A 148 7.57 44.60 -3.20
C VAL A 148 8.49 45.73 -3.64
N GLU A 149 9.74 45.38 -3.93
CA GLU A 149 10.71 46.35 -4.43
C GLU A 149 10.73 46.30 -5.95
N ASN A 150 10.79 47.47 -6.58
CA ASN A 150 11.03 47.57 -8.01
C ASN A 150 12.53 47.78 -8.22
N LEU A 151 13.21 46.75 -8.72
CA LEU A 151 14.63 46.81 -9.04
C LEU A 151 14.78 47.08 -10.53
N GLN A 152 15.50 48.15 -10.87
CA GLN A 152 15.90 48.46 -12.23
C GLN A 152 17.30 47.89 -12.46
N PHE A 153 17.39 46.75 -13.14
CA PHE A 153 18.67 46.12 -13.48
C PHE A 153 18.80 46.00 -15.00
N ALA A 154 19.89 46.52 -15.57
CA ALA A 154 20.18 46.46 -17.01
C ALA A 154 19.02 46.92 -17.93
N GLY A 155 18.30 47.98 -17.56
CA GLY A 155 17.20 48.55 -18.35
C GLY A 155 15.88 47.77 -18.28
N LYS A 156 15.76 46.77 -17.40
CA LYS A 156 14.52 46.06 -17.12
C LYS A 156 14.08 46.35 -15.68
N SER A 157 12.78 46.57 -15.51
CA SER A 157 12.13 46.73 -14.22
C SER A 157 11.64 45.37 -13.76
N GLU A 158 12.12 44.93 -12.59
CA GLU A 158 11.77 43.64 -12.00
C GLU A 158 11.13 43.88 -10.63
N LEU A 159 9.95 43.30 -10.43
CA LEU A 159 9.24 43.37 -9.16
C LEU A 159 9.67 42.20 -8.29
N VAL A 160 10.41 42.50 -7.22
CA VAL A 160 10.97 41.50 -6.32
C VAL A 160 10.27 41.59 -4.96
N PRO A 161 9.50 40.57 -4.56
CA PRO A 161 8.95 40.50 -3.21
C PRO A 161 10.08 40.24 -2.21
N THR A 162 10.17 41.08 -1.18
CA THR A 162 11.21 41.02 -0.14
C THR A 162 10.56 40.93 1.25
N ILE A 163 11.09 40.06 2.10
CA ILE A 163 10.64 39.86 3.49
C ILE A 163 11.78 40.27 4.43
N ASP A 164 11.56 41.32 5.21
CA ASP A 164 12.50 41.78 6.23
C ASP A 164 12.04 41.30 7.62
N LEU A 165 12.90 40.54 8.30
CA LEU A 165 12.71 40.06 9.68
C LEU A 165 13.66 40.82 10.62
N LYS A 166 13.11 41.51 11.62
CA LYS A 166 13.92 42.19 12.65
C LYS A 166 13.51 41.74 14.05
N PHE A 167 14.48 41.30 14.83
CA PHE A 167 14.32 40.90 16.23
C PHE A 167 15.16 41.82 17.13
N ARG A 168 14.60 42.34 18.22
CA ARG A 168 15.30 43.09 19.27
C ARG A 168 15.39 42.24 20.52
N PHE A 169 16.57 42.20 21.10
CA PHE A 169 16.90 41.60 22.39
C PHE A 169 17.48 42.69 23.30
#